data_AF-A0A2E0I3S1-F1
#
_entry.id   AF-A0A2E0I3S1-F1
#
_cell.length_a   1.000
_cell.length_b   1.000
_cell.length_c   1.000
_cell.angle_alpha   90.00
_cell.angle_beta   90.00
_cell.angle_gamma   90.00
#
_symmetry.space_group_name_H-M   'P 1'
#
loop_
_entity.id
_entity.type
_entity.pdbx_description
1 polymer ?
#
loop_
_entity_poly.entity_id
_entity_poly.type
_entity_poly.pdbx_seq_one_letter_code
_entity_poly.pdbx_strand_id
1 'polypeptide(L)'
;MIEQKLHKVIELALQSLYQADNNNLQFQKTRKEFEGDVTLVVFPLTRDSKKSPEQTADDIGQYLKENDALVSDYNVVKGFLNLSIDNSYWLNQFQIAFDSENFGCIEHSDDSPIHLVEFSSPNTNKPLHLGHIRNILLGASVSKILQAAGKKVKQVQIINDRGIHICKSMVAWLEYGNGETPESTQMKGDHFVGKYYVIFDKYYRAEQAELVESGMSKEDAEKQAPLFKKAQELLRQWEAKDAEVIALWEKMNNWVYDGFASTYDRMGVNFDKNYYESDTYLLGKAVIQEGLDKGTFFKKDDGSVWIDLTEDGLDEKILLRSDGTAVYMTQDIGTAIQRHQDFDFSHMAYTVGNEQDYHFKVLFLILDKLGHDWANNCYHLSYGMVDLPSGKMKSREGTVVDADDLMQEMVDSAKAIAQDLGKLDGMGDSESELLYENIGMGALKYFMLKVDPKKRMLFDPKESIDFNGNTGPFIQYTHARIKTMVKKYNKEVDYALEGLELTEKERTLIKQINDFP
;
A
#
# COMPACT_ATOMS: atom_id res chain seq x y z
N MET A 1 -20.69 14.42 12.28
CA MET A 1 -20.85 15.05 10.95
C MET A 1 -22.01 16.03 10.96
N ILE A 2 -21.96 17.09 10.15
CA ILE A 2 -23.01 18.11 10.09
C ILE A 2 -24.35 17.55 9.62
N GLU A 3 -24.36 16.60 8.68
CA GLU A 3 -25.60 16.01 8.18
C GLU A 3 -26.37 15.27 9.27
N GLN A 4 -25.69 14.65 10.24
CA GLN A 4 -26.35 13.99 11.38
C GLN A 4 -27.06 14.98 12.30
N LYS A 5 -26.51 16.20 12.46
CA LYS A 5 -27.19 17.25 13.22
C LYS A 5 -28.38 17.78 12.44
N LEU A 6 -28.19 18.10 11.15
CA LEU A 6 -29.25 18.54 10.26
C LEU A 6 -30.40 17.53 10.17
N HIS A 7 -30.09 16.23 10.13
CA HIS A 7 -31.09 15.16 10.08
C HIS A 7 -32.10 15.29 11.23
N LYS A 8 -31.60 15.42 12.46
CA LYS A 8 -32.45 15.53 13.66
C LYS A 8 -33.34 16.76 13.63
N VAL A 9 -32.80 17.91 13.21
CA VAL A 9 -33.55 19.17 13.18
C VAL A 9 -34.59 19.14 12.04
N ILE A 10 -34.25 18.55 10.90
CA ILE A 10 -35.17 18.40 9.77
C ILE A 10 -36.30 17.40 10.09
N GLU A 11 -36.02 16.32 10.80
CA GLU A 11 -37.08 15.41 11.29
C GLU A 11 -38.09 16.17 12.17
N LEU A 12 -37.61 17.02 13.08
CA LEU A 12 -38.49 17.87 13.91
C LEU A 12 -39.31 18.86 13.06
N ALA A 13 -38.70 19.42 12.02
CA ALA A 13 -39.38 20.29 11.05
C ALA A 13 -40.48 19.54 10.30
N LEU A 14 -40.19 18.36 9.78
CA LEU A 14 -41.16 17.52 9.07
C LEU A 14 -42.32 17.09 9.97
N GLN A 15 -42.02 16.73 11.21
CA GLN A 15 -43.06 16.35 12.17
C GLN A 15 -43.94 17.55 12.54
N SER A 16 -43.34 18.73 12.73
CA SER A 16 -44.08 19.95 13.10
C SER A 16 -44.92 20.51 11.96
N LEU A 17 -44.38 20.51 10.74
CA LEU A 17 -45.02 21.10 9.56
C LEU A 17 -46.05 20.14 8.93
N TYR A 18 -45.76 18.84 8.92
CA TYR A 18 -46.48 17.86 8.09
C TYR A 18 -46.94 16.61 8.84
N GLN A 19 -46.61 16.45 10.13
CA GLN A 19 -46.87 15.22 10.90
C GLN A 19 -46.30 13.96 10.22
N ALA A 20 -45.10 14.11 9.65
CA ALA A 20 -44.43 13.06 8.91
C ALA A 20 -43.11 12.64 9.59
N ASP A 21 -42.95 11.34 9.77
CA ASP A 21 -41.72 10.69 10.23
C ASP A 21 -40.98 10.11 9.01
N ASN A 22 -40.38 10.97 8.19
CA ASN A 22 -39.64 10.55 6.99
C ASN A 22 -38.13 10.55 7.22
N ASN A 23 -37.52 9.37 7.12
CA ASN A 23 -36.09 9.16 7.37
C ASN A 23 -35.23 9.16 6.09
N ASN A 24 -35.81 9.43 4.92
CA ASN A 24 -35.06 9.42 3.65
C ASN A 24 -34.55 10.81 3.28
N LEU A 25 -33.77 11.41 4.19
CA LEU A 25 -33.10 12.69 3.95
C LEU A 25 -31.85 12.49 3.10
N GLN A 26 -31.77 13.22 2.01
CA GLN A 26 -30.65 13.16 1.07
C GLN A 26 -29.92 14.49 1.03
N PHE A 27 -28.65 14.47 1.46
CA PHE A 27 -27.80 15.64 1.50
C PHE A 27 -26.75 15.61 0.38
N GLN A 28 -26.37 16.79 -0.09
CA GLN A 28 -25.28 17.00 -1.05
C GLN A 28 -24.48 18.23 -0.64
N LYS A 29 -23.22 18.31 -1.07
CA LYS A 29 -22.43 19.55 -0.93
C LYS A 29 -23.03 20.63 -1.83
N THR A 30 -23.27 21.81 -1.28
CA THR A 30 -23.80 22.94 -2.06
C THR A 30 -22.85 23.26 -3.21
N ARG A 31 -23.42 23.48 -4.40
CA ARG A 31 -22.62 23.84 -5.57
C ARG A 31 -22.05 25.25 -5.40
N LYS A 32 -20.83 25.48 -5.90
CA LYS A 32 -20.09 26.74 -5.68
C LYS A 32 -20.80 27.97 -6.21
N GLU A 33 -21.69 27.83 -7.19
CA GLU A 33 -22.49 28.90 -7.75
C GLU A 33 -23.70 29.32 -6.88
N PHE A 34 -23.99 28.56 -5.81
CA PHE A 34 -25.08 28.85 -4.88
C PHE A 34 -24.54 29.13 -3.48
N GLU A 35 -25.23 30.01 -2.75
CA GLU A 35 -24.95 30.21 -1.33
C GLU A 35 -25.41 29.02 -0.51
N GLY A 36 -24.70 28.74 0.58
CA GLY A 36 -25.00 27.64 1.49
C GLY A 36 -23.84 26.66 1.63
N ASP A 37 -23.93 25.85 2.68
CA ASP A 37 -22.90 24.91 3.08
C ASP A 37 -23.32 23.46 2.79
N VAL A 38 -24.61 23.15 2.96
CA VAL A 38 -25.21 21.83 2.72
C VAL A 38 -26.52 21.98 1.96
N THR A 39 -26.77 21.11 0.98
CA THR A 39 -28.03 21.08 0.24
C THR A 39 -28.87 19.87 0.64
N LEU A 40 -30.13 20.10 1.04
CA LEU A 40 -31.15 19.07 1.17
C LEU A 40 -31.91 18.91 -0.16
N VAL A 41 -31.98 17.67 -0.65
CA VAL A 41 -32.79 17.30 -1.83
C VAL A 41 -34.22 17.04 -1.37
N VAL A 42 -35.16 17.94 -1.65
CA VAL A 42 -36.50 17.88 -1.05
C VAL A 42 -37.54 17.09 -1.85
N PHE A 43 -37.21 16.61 -3.06
CA PHE A 43 -38.16 15.86 -3.90
C PHE A 43 -38.82 14.66 -3.19
N PRO A 44 -38.09 13.83 -2.40
CA PRO A 44 -38.71 12.73 -1.65
C PRO A 44 -39.74 13.19 -0.61
N LEU A 45 -39.63 14.42 -0.12
CA LEU A 45 -40.43 14.99 0.97
C LEU A 45 -41.73 15.65 0.48
N THR A 46 -41.87 15.85 -0.83
CA THR A 46 -43.07 16.45 -1.43
C THR A 46 -44.34 15.62 -1.23
N ARG A 47 -44.18 14.31 -1.00
CA ARG A 47 -45.30 13.41 -0.69
C ARG A 47 -45.90 13.70 0.68
N ASP A 48 -45.06 14.13 1.62
CA ASP A 48 -45.44 14.44 2.99
C ASP A 48 -46.09 15.83 3.05
N SER A 49 -45.43 16.82 2.42
CA SER A 49 -45.93 18.20 2.39
C SER A 49 -47.19 18.38 1.53
N LYS A 50 -47.35 17.52 0.50
CA LYS A 50 -48.36 17.67 -0.58
C LYS A 50 -48.25 19.03 -1.31
N LYS A 51 -47.05 19.61 -1.33
CA LYS A 51 -46.73 20.90 -1.97
C LYS A 51 -45.72 20.72 -3.10
N SER A 52 -45.45 21.79 -3.86
CA SER A 52 -44.37 21.77 -4.85
C SER A 52 -43.00 21.60 -4.17
N PRO A 53 -41.96 21.13 -4.89
CA PRO A 53 -40.60 21.06 -4.34
C PRO A 53 -40.12 22.40 -3.79
N GLU A 54 -40.37 23.51 -4.49
CA GLU A 54 -39.96 24.84 -4.05
C GLU A 54 -40.66 25.26 -2.75
N GLN A 55 -41.97 25.06 -2.66
CA GLN A 55 -42.73 25.37 -1.45
C GLN A 55 -42.33 24.48 -0.27
N THR A 56 -42.07 23.20 -0.53
CA THR A 56 -41.61 22.25 0.49
C THR A 56 -40.22 22.66 1.02
N ALA A 57 -39.31 23.03 0.13
CA ALA A 57 -38.00 23.54 0.50
C ALA A 57 -38.10 24.84 1.30
N ASP A 58 -38.96 25.77 0.90
CA ASP A 58 -39.13 27.05 1.56
C ASP A 58 -39.74 26.90 2.96
N ASP A 59 -40.80 26.09 3.11
CA ASP A 59 -41.39 25.79 4.42
C ASP A 59 -40.35 25.20 5.39
N ILE A 60 -39.57 24.20 4.94
CA ILE A 60 -38.55 23.56 5.77
C ILE A 60 -37.44 24.56 6.08
N GLY A 61 -36.92 25.28 5.08
CA GLY A 61 -35.86 26.27 5.26
C GLY A 61 -36.24 27.37 6.25
N GLN A 62 -37.45 27.91 6.12
CA GLN A 62 -37.97 28.94 7.02
C GLN A 62 -38.13 28.40 8.45
N TYR A 63 -38.68 27.20 8.60
CA TYR A 63 -38.80 26.57 9.92
C TYR A 63 -37.43 26.41 10.57
N LEU A 64 -36.43 25.90 9.85
CA LEU A 64 -35.09 25.69 10.38
C LEU A 64 -34.46 27.02 10.83
N LYS A 65 -34.55 28.06 9.98
CA LYS A 65 -34.02 29.40 10.28
C LYS A 65 -34.65 30.03 11.52
N GLU A 66 -35.93 29.78 11.76
CA GLU A 66 -36.66 30.35 12.91
C GLU A 66 -36.49 29.55 14.20
N ASN A 67 -36.24 28.24 14.11
CA ASN A 67 -36.37 27.32 15.25
C ASN A 67 -35.05 26.64 15.66
N ASP A 68 -33.98 26.76 14.88
CA ASP A 68 -32.70 26.13 15.22
C ASP A 68 -31.50 27.04 14.90
N ALA A 69 -30.63 27.26 15.90
CA ALA A 69 -29.47 28.12 15.79
C ALA A 69 -28.38 27.58 14.83
N LEU A 70 -28.47 26.33 14.39
CA LEU A 70 -27.53 25.74 13.43
C LEU A 70 -27.66 26.37 12.04
N VAL A 71 -28.86 26.79 11.63
CA VAL A 71 -29.14 27.33 10.29
C VAL A 71 -29.30 28.83 10.37
N SER A 72 -28.33 29.57 9.83
CA SER A 72 -28.35 31.04 9.83
C SER A 72 -29.18 31.61 8.68
N ASP A 73 -29.18 30.94 7.53
CA ASP A 73 -29.99 31.31 6.38
C ASP A 73 -30.23 30.13 5.44
N TYR A 74 -31.05 30.34 4.41
CA TYR A 74 -31.24 29.36 3.35
C TYR A 74 -31.59 30.04 2.01
N ASN A 75 -31.42 29.30 0.92
CA ASN A 75 -32.02 29.64 -0.36
C ASN A 75 -32.55 28.40 -1.06
N VAL A 76 -33.55 28.61 -1.93
CA VAL A 76 -34.23 27.53 -2.65
C VAL A 76 -33.96 27.66 -4.14
N VAL A 77 -33.45 26.59 -4.75
CA VAL A 77 -33.21 26.51 -6.19
C VAL A 77 -33.86 25.24 -6.73
N LYS A 78 -35.02 25.36 -7.38
CA LYS A 78 -35.72 24.25 -8.08
C LYS A 78 -35.86 22.96 -7.25
N GLY A 79 -36.28 23.06 -5.99
CA GLY A 79 -36.42 21.89 -5.10
C GLY A 79 -35.11 21.39 -4.47
N PHE A 80 -34.06 22.21 -4.52
CA PHE A 80 -32.86 22.05 -3.69
C PHE A 80 -32.86 23.15 -2.62
N LEU A 81 -32.88 22.73 -1.36
CA LEU A 81 -32.81 23.63 -0.20
C LEU A 81 -31.35 23.76 0.21
N ASN A 82 -30.72 24.89 -0.12
CA ASN A 82 -29.34 25.18 0.26
C ASN A 82 -29.33 25.87 1.62
N LEU A 83 -28.72 25.23 2.61
CA LEU A 83 -28.68 25.69 4.00
C LEU A 83 -27.35 26.36 4.29
N SER A 84 -27.40 27.60 4.77
CA SER A 84 -26.25 28.31 5.33
C SER A 84 -26.16 28.01 6.82
N ILE A 85 -24.99 27.56 7.26
CA ILE A 85 -24.77 27.12 8.63
C ILE A 85 -24.16 28.27 9.42
N ASP A 86 -24.58 28.39 10.67
CA ASP A 86 -24.14 29.46 11.54
C ASP A 86 -22.61 29.43 11.82
N ASN A 87 -22.02 30.61 12.00
CA ASN A 87 -20.58 30.75 12.29
C ASN A 87 -20.19 30.02 13.58
N SER A 88 -21.06 30.01 14.59
CA SER A 88 -20.80 29.36 15.88
C SER A 88 -20.51 27.86 15.71
N TYR A 89 -21.19 27.19 14.78
CA TYR A 89 -20.93 25.79 14.47
C TYR A 89 -19.51 25.60 13.93
N TRP A 90 -19.11 26.38 12.92
CA TRP A 90 -17.79 26.27 12.30
C TRP A 90 -16.67 26.62 13.28
N LEU A 91 -16.84 27.65 14.10
CA LEU A 91 -15.90 28.01 15.16
C LEU A 91 -15.76 26.89 16.20
N ASN A 92 -16.86 26.26 16.59
CA ASN A 92 -16.82 25.10 17.48
C ASN A 92 -16.09 23.91 16.85
N GLN A 93 -16.29 23.63 15.56
CA GLN A 93 -15.55 22.58 14.86
C GLN A 93 -14.06 22.90 14.76
N PHE A 94 -13.69 24.16 14.52
CA PHE A 94 -12.29 24.59 14.56
C PHE A 94 -11.67 24.38 15.95
N GLN A 95 -12.37 24.76 17.02
CA GLN A 95 -11.90 24.56 18.39
C GLN A 95 -11.68 23.08 18.69
N ILE A 96 -12.61 22.20 18.31
CA ILE A 96 -12.46 20.75 18.46
C ILE A 96 -11.22 20.25 17.72
N ALA A 97 -11.00 20.71 16.49
CA ALA A 97 -9.82 20.31 15.70
C ALA A 97 -8.52 20.83 16.31
N PHE A 98 -8.53 22.04 16.87
CA PHE A 98 -7.37 22.65 17.51
C PHE A 98 -7.00 21.98 18.85
N ASP A 99 -8.00 21.64 19.67
CA ASP A 99 -7.80 21.00 20.98
C ASP A 99 -7.48 19.50 20.86
N SER A 100 -7.70 18.90 19.69
CA SER A 100 -7.43 17.49 19.43
C SER A 100 -6.02 17.29 18.90
N GLU A 101 -5.15 16.68 19.71
CA GLU A 101 -3.76 16.37 19.32
C GLU A 101 -3.68 15.47 18.08
N ASN A 102 -4.57 14.48 18.00
CA ASN A 102 -4.66 13.54 16.89
C ASN A 102 -5.97 13.72 16.12
N PHE A 103 -6.33 14.97 15.81
CA PHE A 103 -7.59 15.27 15.13
C PHE A 103 -7.80 14.36 13.93
N GLY A 104 -8.92 13.62 13.99
CA GLY A 104 -9.29 12.69 12.94
C GLY A 104 -8.82 11.26 13.08
N CYS A 105 -7.80 11.00 13.87
CA CYS A 105 -7.41 9.62 14.13
C CYS A 105 -8.36 9.02 15.18
N ILE A 106 -8.73 7.76 14.95
CA ILE A 106 -9.46 6.95 15.91
C ILE A 106 -8.47 6.00 16.55
N GLU A 107 -8.45 5.94 17.88
CA GLU A 107 -7.68 4.92 18.58
C GLU A 107 -8.44 3.59 18.61
N HIS A 108 -7.70 2.50 18.40
CA HIS A 108 -8.26 1.16 18.56
C HIS A 108 -8.20 0.74 20.03
N SER A 109 -9.13 -0.11 20.44
CA SER A 109 -9.09 -0.77 21.74
C SER A 109 -8.19 -2.02 21.70
N ASP A 110 -7.76 -2.51 22.86
CA ASP A 110 -6.89 -3.69 22.95
C ASP A 110 -7.53 -4.97 22.36
N ASP A 111 -8.86 -5.07 22.46
CA ASP A 111 -9.71 -6.15 21.93
C ASP A 111 -10.10 -5.95 20.46
N SER A 112 -9.64 -4.86 19.81
CA SER A 112 -9.92 -4.62 18.40
C SER A 112 -9.36 -5.75 17.53
N PRO A 113 -10.14 -6.22 16.54
CA PRO A 113 -9.73 -7.32 15.69
C PRO A 113 -8.54 -6.95 14.81
N ILE A 114 -7.65 -7.91 14.60
CA ILE A 114 -6.42 -7.70 13.83
C ILE A 114 -6.75 -7.56 12.34
N HIS A 115 -6.08 -6.62 11.68
CA HIS A 115 -6.09 -6.42 10.24
C HIS A 115 -4.66 -6.66 9.72
N LEU A 116 -4.47 -7.58 8.78
CA LEU A 116 -3.17 -7.80 8.16
C LEU A 116 -3.00 -6.97 6.89
N VAL A 117 -1.78 -6.48 6.66
CA VAL A 117 -1.38 -5.92 5.37
C VAL A 117 -0.08 -6.58 4.96
N GLU A 118 -0.12 -7.35 3.87
CA GLU A 118 1.07 -7.94 3.26
C GLU A 118 1.61 -7.02 2.17
N PHE A 119 2.93 -6.81 2.16
CA PHE A 119 3.64 -6.11 1.10
C PHE A 119 5.14 -6.48 1.05
N SER A 120 5.84 -5.90 0.07
CA SER A 120 7.24 -6.12 -0.33
C SER A 120 7.53 -7.47 -0.98
N SER A 121 7.35 -8.55 -0.22
CA SER A 121 7.57 -9.96 -0.59
C SER A 121 8.73 -10.22 -1.58
N PRO A 122 9.99 -9.87 -1.22
CA PRO A 122 11.12 -9.86 -2.14
C PRO A 122 11.74 -11.24 -2.37
N ASN A 123 12.57 -11.35 -3.41
CA ASN A 123 13.41 -12.54 -3.65
C ASN A 123 14.83 -12.27 -3.16
N THR A 124 15.48 -13.26 -2.55
CA THR A 124 16.80 -13.03 -1.91
C THR A 124 17.99 -13.10 -2.87
N ASN A 125 17.78 -13.30 -4.17
CA ASN A 125 18.86 -13.38 -5.15
C ASN A 125 19.21 -12.03 -5.80
N LYS A 126 18.56 -10.92 -5.40
CA LYS A 126 18.75 -9.59 -5.98
C LYS A 126 18.38 -8.47 -4.98
N PRO A 127 18.94 -7.26 -5.12
CA PRO A 127 18.53 -6.10 -4.33
C PRO A 127 17.10 -5.66 -4.66
N LEU A 128 16.53 -4.84 -3.76
CA LEU A 128 15.25 -4.17 -4.01
C LEU A 128 15.40 -3.15 -5.14
N HIS A 129 14.30 -2.90 -5.85
CA HIS A 129 14.30 -2.05 -7.04
C HIS A 129 13.03 -1.20 -7.09
N LEU A 130 12.95 -0.26 -8.04
CA LEU A 130 11.81 0.64 -8.22
C LEU A 130 10.43 -0.03 -8.16
N GLY A 131 10.26 -1.21 -8.78
CA GLY A 131 9.02 -1.99 -8.67
C GLY A 131 8.63 -2.37 -7.24
N HIS A 132 9.61 -2.71 -6.38
CA HIS A 132 9.38 -2.99 -4.97
C HIS A 132 9.03 -1.72 -4.19
N ILE A 133 9.62 -0.57 -4.53
CA ILE A 133 9.32 0.71 -3.86
C ILE A 133 7.83 1.02 -3.92
N ARG A 134 7.18 0.91 -5.09
CA ARG A 134 5.72 1.16 -5.20
C ARG A 134 4.93 0.20 -4.32
N ASN A 135 5.28 -1.08 -4.34
CA ASN A 135 4.64 -2.10 -3.50
C ASN A 135 4.75 -1.75 -2.01
N ILE A 136 5.99 -1.53 -1.55
CA ILE A 136 6.33 -1.25 -0.16
C ILE A 136 5.58 -0.01 0.34
N LEU A 137 5.63 1.08 -0.43
CA LEU A 137 5.03 2.33 -0.03
C LEU A 137 3.50 2.27 -0.02
N LEU A 138 2.88 1.58 -0.98
CA LEU A 138 1.43 1.37 -0.98
C LEU A 138 0.98 0.56 0.24
N GLY A 139 1.63 -0.57 0.52
CA GLY A 139 1.31 -1.40 1.67
C GLY A 139 1.52 -0.66 3.00
N ALA A 140 2.63 0.05 3.14
CA ALA A 140 2.91 0.88 4.32
C ALA A 140 1.89 2.02 4.48
N SER A 141 1.53 2.72 3.40
CA SER A 141 0.54 3.81 3.42
C SER A 141 -0.84 3.30 3.82
N VAL A 142 -1.31 2.19 3.23
CA VAL A 142 -2.59 1.58 3.61
C VAL A 142 -2.58 1.14 5.07
N SER A 143 -1.47 0.58 5.54
CA SER A 143 -1.31 0.23 6.96
C SER A 143 -1.50 1.45 7.87
N LYS A 144 -0.89 2.59 7.52
CA LYS A 144 -1.02 3.85 8.29
C LYS A 144 -2.44 4.43 8.24
N ILE A 145 -3.11 4.36 7.08
CA ILE A 145 -4.50 4.83 6.94
C ILE A 145 -5.44 3.98 7.80
N LEU A 146 -5.29 2.65 7.77
CA LEU A 146 -6.09 1.73 8.59
C LEU A 146 -5.83 1.95 10.08
N GLN A 147 -4.57 2.19 10.49
CA GLN A 147 -4.24 2.55 11.88
C GLN A 147 -4.92 3.85 12.30
N ALA A 148 -4.87 4.89 11.46
CA ALA A 148 -5.55 6.16 11.72
C ALA A 148 -7.08 6.01 11.78
N ALA A 149 -7.65 5.03 11.07
CA ALA A 149 -9.07 4.68 11.13
C ALA A 149 -9.44 3.76 12.31
N GLY A 150 -8.56 3.62 13.32
CA GLY A 150 -8.83 2.83 14.53
C GLY A 150 -8.77 1.32 14.32
N LYS A 151 -7.99 0.83 13.36
CA LYS A 151 -7.75 -0.61 13.17
C LYS A 151 -6.45 -1.05 13.82
N LYS A 152 -6.47 -2.22 14.45
CA LYS A 152 -5.28 -2.91 14.98
C LYS A 152 -4.54 -3.60 13.83
N VAL A 153 -3.63 -2.89 13.18
CA VAL A 153 -2.93 -3.38 11.97
C VAL A 153 -1.64 -4.11 12.31
N LYS A 154 -1.40 -5.23 11.63
CA LYS A 154 -0.11 -5.93 11.61
C LYS A 154 0.44 -5.99 10.18
N GLN A 155 1.68 -5.56 10.02
CA GLN A 155 2.39 -5.51 8.74
C GLN A 155 3.19 -6.80 8.58
N VAL A 156 3.00 -7.50 7.47
CA VAL A 156 3.67 -8.78 7.21
C VAL A 156 4.27 -8.82 5.82
N GLN A 157 5.23 -9.71 5.60
CA GLN A 157 5.77 -10.02 4.26
C GLN A 157 6.05 -11.52 4.14
N ILE A 158 6.15 -12.02 2.90
CA ILE A 158 6.72 -13.34 2.62
C ILE A 158 8.01 -13.20 1.81
N ILE A 159 9.12 -13.64 2.37
CA ILE A 159 10.42 -13.59 1.72
C ILE A 159 10.62 -14.86 0.91
N ASN A 160 10.87 -14.70 -0.39
CA ASN A 160 11.12 -15.81 -1.31
C ASN A 160 12.61 -16.18 -1.23
N ASP A 161 12.92 -17.00 -0.25
CA ASP A 161 14.26 -17.37 0.17
C ASP A 161 14.66 -18.80 -0.24
N ARG A 162 13.93 -19.43 -1.18
CA ARG A 162 14.28 -20.75 -1.74
C ARG A 162 14.24 -20.78 -3.26
N GLY A 163 14.79 -21.86 -3.81
CA GLY A 163 14.70 -22.19 -5.24
C GLY A 163 15.97 -21.92 -6.04
N ILE A 164 15.91 -22.27 -7.32
CA ILE A 164 17.08 -22.35 -8.21
C ILE A 164 17.84 -21.02 -8.31
N HIS A 165 17.16 -19.88 -8.22
CA HIS A 165 17.79 -18.57 -8.34
C HIS A 165 18.81 -18.28 -7.22
N ILE A 166 18.58 -18.81 -6.03
CA ILE A 166 19.50 -18.66 -4.89
C ILE A 166 20.66 -19.64 -5.04
N CYS A 167 20.40 -20.87 -5.45
CA CYS A 167 21.44 -21.85 -5.77
C CYS A 167 22.40 -21.33 -6.85
N LYS A 168 21.91 -20.56 -7.84
CA LYS A 168 22.76 -19.89 -8.83
C LYS A 168 23.77 -18.93 -8.17
N SER A 169 23.30 -18.07 -7.26
CA SER A 169 24.19 -17.17 -6.51
C SER A 169 25.18 -17.95 -5.65
N MET A 170 24.74 -19.03 -4.99
CA MET A 170 25.60 -19.91 -4.19
C MET A 170 26.71 -20.55 -5.03
N VAL A 171 26.38 -21.14 -6.19
CA VAL A 171 27.38 -21.72 -7.10
C VAL A 171 28.39 -20.65 -7.53
N ALA A 172 27.94 -19.47 -7.97
CA ALA A 172 28.85 -18.44 -8.41
C ALA A 172 29.76 -17.91 -7.28
N TRP A 173 29.25 -17.81 -6.04
CA TRP A 173 30.07 -17.44 -4.89
C TRP A 173 31.12 -18.51 -4.55
N LEU A 174 30.76 -19.80 -4.61
CA LEU A 174 31.69 -20.91 -4.39
C LEU A 174 32.80 -20.96 -5.45
N GLU A 175 32.45 -20.77 -6.72
CA GLU A 175 33.39 -20.90 -7.84
C GLU A 175 34.26 -19.64 -8.05
N TYR A 176 33.68 -18.46 -7.85
CA TYR A 176 34.31 -17.19 -8.24
C TYR A 176 34.49 -16.20 -7.09
N GLY A 177 33.93 -16.49 -5.91
CA GLY A 177 33.93 -15.55 -4.79
C GLY A 177 35.19 -15.57 -3.94
N ASN A 178 36.01 -16.63 -3.99
CA ASN A 178 37.26 -16.72 -3.23
C ASN A 178 37.09 -16.43 -1.71
N GLY A 179 35.91 -16.74 -1.16
CA GLY A 179 35.60 -16.52 0.25
C GLY A 179 35.33 -15.07 0.66
N GLU A 180 35.18 -14.13 -0.28
CA GLU A 180 34.82 -12.76 0.05
C GLU A 180 33.43 -12.69 0.73
N THR A 181 33.24 -11.66 1.53
CA THR A 181 32.00 -11.35 2.25
C THR A 181 31.55 -9.90 1.98
N PRO A 182 30.29 -9.55 2.29
CA PRO A 182 29.82 -8.16 2.24
C PRO A 182 30.76 -7.17 2.96
N GLU A 183 31.26 -7.54 4.14
CA GLU A 183 32.16 -6.71 4.93
C GLU A 183 33.52 -6.52 4.26
N SER A 184 34.11 -7.60 3.74
CA SER A 184 35.41 -7.55 3.07
C SER A 184 35.40 -6.73 1.78
N THR A 185 34.23 -6.62 1.13
CA THR A 185 34.03 -5.88 -0.12
C THR A 185 33.42 -4.50 0.10
N GLN A 186 33.03 -4.16 1.34
CA GLN A 186 32.26 -2.96 1.68
C GLN A 186 30.97 -2.82 0.84
N MET A 187 30.36 -3.96 0.49
CA MET A 187 29.15 -4.02 -0.29
C MET A 187 27.99 -4.44 0.60
N LYS A 188 26.83 -3.80 0.42
CA LYS A 188 25.60 -4.18 1.11
C LYS A 188 25.21 -5.62 0.76
N GLY A 189 24.71 -6.41 1.72
CA GLY A 189 24.61 -7.85 1.56
C GLY A 189 23.67 -8.35 0.45
N ASP A 190 22.54 -7.68 0.19
CA ASP A 190 21.64 -7.98 -0.93
C ASP A 190 22.24 -7.62 -2.29
N HIS A 191 22.98 -6.52 -2.37
CA HIS A 191 23.78 -6.15 -3.55
C HIS A 191 24.92 -7.14 -3.79
N PHE A 192 25.56 -7.59 -2.71
CA PHE A 192 26.64 -8.58 -2.75
C PHE A 192 26.15 -9.93 -3.30
N VAL A 193 25.05 -10.46 -2.79
CA VAL A 193 24.45 -11.70 -3.33
C VAL A 193 23.94 -11.48 -4.76
N GLY A 194 23.36 -10.32 -5.05
CA GLY A 194 22.93 -9.92 -6.40
C GLY A 194 24.08 -9.89 -7.42
N LYS A 195 25.26 -9.41 -7.03
CA LYS A 195 26.49 -9.45 -7.85
C LYS A 195 26.78 -10.89 -8.29
N TYR A 196 26.68 -11.88 -7.40
CA TYR A 196 26.92 -13.27 -7.76
C TYR A 196 25.84 -13.88 -8.64
N TYR A 197 24.59 -13.43 -8.51
CA TYR A 197 23.55 -13.80 -9.45
C TYR A 197 23.89 -13.34 -10.88
N VAL A 198 24.39 -12.10 -11.03
CA VAL A 198 24.83 -11.56 -12.33
C VAL A 198 26.07 -12.29 -12.84
N ILE A 199 27.04 -12.59 -11.97
CA ILE A 199 28.23 -13.38 -12.32
C ILE A 199 27.82 -14.77 -12.82
N PHE A 200 26.91 -15.46 -12.13
CA PHE A 200 26.38 -16.74 -12.57
C PHE A 200 25.83 -16.64 -14.00
N ASP A 201 24.93 -15.68 -14.25
CA ASP A 201 24.29 -15.53 -15.56
C ASP A 201 25.31 -15.20 -16.67
N LYS A 202 26.39 -14.46 -16.36
CA LYS A 202 27.48 -14.18 -17.30
C LYS A 202 28.21 -15.46 -17.71
N TYR A 203 28.68 -16.25 -16.75
CA TYR A 203 29.42 -17.48 -17.04
C TYR A 203 28.51 -18.57 -17.64
N TYR A 204 27.28 -18.67 -17.17
CA TYR A 204 26.28 -19.59 -17.73
C TYR A 204 26.01 -19.32 -19.21
N ARG A 205 25.89 -18.05 -19.63
CA ARG A 205 25.75 -17.71 -21.06
C ARG A 205 26.99 -18.07 -21.88
N ALA A 206 28.19 -17.96 -21.30
CA ALA A 206 29.41 -18.38 -21.96
C ALA A 206 29.44 -19.90 -22.18
N GLU A 207 29.13 -20.70 -21.15
CA GLU A 207 29.02 -22.16 -21.25
C GLU A 207 27.96 -22.59 -22.28
N GLN A 208 26.81 -21.92 -22.31
CA GLN A 208 25.77 -22.16 -23.31
C GLN A 208 26.28 -21.91 -24.73
N ALA A 209 27.01 -20.80 -24.94
CA ALA A 209 27.56 -20.46 -26.25
C ALA A 209 28.58 -21.50 -26.73
N GLU A 210 29.46 -21.95 -25.85
CA GLU A 210 30.44 -23.00 -26.15
C GLU A 210 29.75 -24.34 -26.49
N LEU A 211 28.71 -24.73 -25.75
CA LEU A 211 27.93 -25.94 -26.04
C LEU A 211 27.21 -25.85 -27.39
N VAL A 212 26.62 -24.70 -27.69
CA VAL A 212 25.98 -24.47 -29.01
C VAL A 212 27.01 -24.53 -30.14
N GLU A 213 28.19 -23.94 -29.95
CA GLU A 213 29.29 -24.03 -30.92
C GLU A 213 29.78 -25.46 -31.12
N SER A 214 29.73 -26.29 -30.06
CA SER A 214 30.03 -27.73 -30.13
C SER A 214 28.97 -28.59 -30.84
N GLY A 215 27.90 -27.96 -31.36
CA GLY A 215 26.84 -28.62 -32.13
C GLY A 215 25.60 -28.99 -31.32
N MET A 216 25.50 -28.56 -30.06
CA MET A 216 24.33 -28.79 -29.22
C MET A 216 23.18 -27.83 -29.60
N SER A 217 21.93 -28.28 -29.47
CA SER A 217 20.79 -27.36 -29.62
C SER A 217 20.82 -26.32 -28.51
N LYS A 218 20.24 -25.12 -28.77
CA LYS A 218 20.18 -24.08 -27.74
C LYS A 218 19.50 -24.59 -26.48
N GLU A 219 18.34 -25.25 -26.60
CA GLU A 219 17.58 -25.78 -25.47
C GLU A 219 18.36 -26.81 -24.65
N ASP A 220 19.07 -27.72 -25.32
CA ASP A 220 19.92 -28.69 -24.64
C ASP A 220 21.10 -28.00 -23.96
N ALA A 221 21.72 -27.00 -24.61
CA ALA A 221 22.81 -26.23 -24.01
C ALA A 221 22.38 -25.52 -22.72
N GLU A 222 21.14 -25.00 -22.64
CA GLU A 222 20.62 -24.39 -21.41
C GLU A 222 20.54 -25.41 -20.26
N LYS A 223 20.16 -26.65 -20.56
CA LYS A 223 20.02 -27.74 -19.57
C LYS A 223 21.35 -28.42 -19.24
N GLN A 224 22.28 -28.46 -20.20
CA GLN A 224 23.51 -29.23 -20.09
C GLN A 224 24.70 -28.42 -19.58
N ALA A 225 24.59 -27.09 -19.53
CA ALA A 225 25.65 -26.22 -19.02
C ALA A 225 26.13 -26.65 -17.61
N PRO A 226 27.45 -26.81 -17.40
CA PRO A 226 28.00 -27.26 -16.13
C PRO A 226 27.53 -26.45 -14.91
N LEU A 227 27.51 -25.12 -14.97
CA LEU A 227 27.05 -24.27 -13.87
C LEU A 227 25.58 -24.50 -13.53
N PHE A 228 24.73 -24.71 -14.54
CA PHE A 228 23.32 -24.98 -14.31
C PHE A 228 23.10 -26.33 -13.63
N LYS A 229 23.84 -27.36 -14.04
CA LYS A 229 23.82 -28.67 -13.35
C LYS A 229 24.29 -28.56 -11.91
N LYS A 230 25.35 -27.79 -11.62
CA LYS A 230 25.79 -27.52 -10.24
C LYS A 230 24.68 -26.85 -9.42
N ALA A 231 23.97 -25.88 -9.99
CA ALA A 231 22.87 -25.21 -9.30
C ALA A 231 21.68 -26.15 -9.05
N GLN A 232 21.35 -27.03 -9.99
CA GLN A 232 20.33 -28.07 -9.80
C GLN A 232 20.74 -29.08 -8.72
N GLU A 233 22.00 -29.46 -8.68
CA GLU A 233 22.52 -30.35 -7.64
C GLU A 233 22.46 -29.71 -6.25
N LEU A 234 22.86 -28.44 -6.11
CA LEU A 234 22.69 -27.71 -4.84
C LEU A 234 21.23 -27.63 -4.43
N LEU A 235 20.30 -27.41 -5.37
CA LEU A 235 18.87 -27.39 -5.05
C LEU A 235 18.40 -28.75 -4.52
N ARG A 236 18.82 -29.85 -5.16
CA ARG A 236 18.50 -31.21 -4.70
C ARG A 236 19.07 -31.49 -3.31
N GLN A 237 20.30 -31.05 -3.04
CA GLN A 237 20.94 -31.20 -1.73
C GLN A 237 20.26 -30.35 -0.66
N TRP A 238 19.82 -29.14 -1.01
CA TRP A 238 19.02 -28.27 -0.15
C TRP A 238 17.69 -28.94 0.22
N GLU A 239 16.98 -29.51 -0.75
CA GLU A 239 15.73 -30.27 -0.52
C GLU A 239 15.95 -31.51 0.35
N ALA A 240 17.10 -32.16 0.21
CA ALA A 240 17.53 -33.28 1.04
C ALA A 240 18.02 -32.86 2.44
N LYS A 241 18.03 -31.55 2.74
CA LYS A 241 18.53 -30.96 3.99
C LYS A 241 20.00 -31.31 4.28
N ASP A 242 20.83 -31.32 3.24
CA ASP A 242 22.28 -31.44 3.41
C ASP A 242 22.82 -30.30 4.30
N ALA A 243 23.57 -30.66 5.34
CA ALA A 243 23.97 -29.72 6.38
C ALA A 243 24.89 -28.59 5.87
N GLU A 244 25.78 -28.88 4.92
CA GLU A 244 26.71 -27.89 4.37
C GLU A 244 25.98 -26.92 3.43
N VAL A 245 25.07 -27.45 2.60
CA VAL A 245 24.26 -26.64 1.69
C VAL A 245 23.28 -25.74 2.44
N ILE A 246 22.64 -26.25 3.50
CA ILE A 246 21.76 -25.45 4.36
C ILE A 246 22.56 -24.34 5.05
N ALA A 247 23.73 -24.65 5.62
CA ALA A 247 24.57 -23.63 6.27
C ALA A 247 25.02 -22.52 5.29
N LEU A 248 25.37 -22.88 4.05
CA LEU A 248 25.70 -21.91 3.01
C LEU A 248 24.49 -21.04 2.63
N TRP A 249 23.33 -21.68 2.47
CA TRP A 249 22.07 -21.02 2.15
C TRP A 249 21.66 -20.02 3.24
N GLU A 250 21.68 -20.42 4.52
CA GLU A 250 21.41 -19.55 5.66
C GLU A 250 22.39 -18.37 5.69
N LYS A 251 23.69 -18.64 5.51
CA LYS A 251 24.73 -17.60 5.49
C LYS A 251 24.45 -16.54 4.43
N MET A 252 24.18 -16.95 3.19
CA MET A 252 23.96 -15.99 2.10
C MET A 252 22.63 -15.25 2.23
N ASN A 253 21.57 -15.91 2.69
CA ASN A 253 20.29 -15.25 2.91
C ASN A 253 20.32 -14.25 4.05
N ASN A 254 21.04 -14.54 5.14
CA ASN A 254 21.19 -13.58 6.24
C ASN A 254 21.85 -12.27 5.79
N TRP A 255 22.87 -12.33 4.94
CA TRP A 255 23.44 -11.12 4.32
C TRP A 255 22.40 -10.31 3.55
N VAL A 256 21.49 -10.99 2.83
CA VAL A 256 20.43 -10.34 2.08
C VAL A 256 19.38 -9.73 3.01
N TYR A 257 19.01 -10.43 4.08
CA TYR A 257 18.07 -9.94 5.08
C TYR A 257 18.58 -8.67 5.75
N ASP A 258 19.86 -8.62 6.12
CA ASP A 258 20.49 -7.42 6.68
C ASP A 258 20.48 -6.26 5.67
N GLY A 259 20.74 -6.55 4.40
CA GLY A 259 20.62 -5.57 3.31
C GLY A 259 19.19 -5.04 3.13
N PHE A 260 18.19 -5.91 3.12
CA PHE A 260 16.79 -5.48 3.03
C PHE A 260 16.37 -4.66 4.24
N ALA A 261 16.79 -5.05 5.46
CA ALA A 261 16.50 -4.32 6.68
C ALA A 261 16.98 -2.86 6.59
N SER A 262 18.23 -2.62 6.13
CA SER A 262 18.73 -1.24 6.01
C SER A 262 17.94 -0.41 4.99
N THR A 263 17.47 -1.02 3.89
CA THR A 263 16.61 -0.34 2.89
C THR A 263 15.24 -0.02 3.48
N TYR A 264 14.62 -0.95 4.22
CA TYR A 264 13.34 -0.73 4.87
C TYR A 264 13.41 0.34 5.95
N ASP A 265 14.47 0.33 6.76
CA ASP A 265 14.71 1.34 7.79
C ASP A 265 14.81 2.75 7.18
N ARG A 266 15.57 2.90 6.08
CA ARG A 266 15.66 4.16 5.33
C ARG A 266 14.29 4.60 4.78
N MET A 267 13.46 3.65 4.34
CA MET A 267 12.08 3.94 3.92
C MET A 267 11.13 4.21 5.09
N GLY A 268 11.52 3.98 6.34
CA GLY A 268 10.65 4.10 7.52
C GLY A 268 9.56 3.04 7.52
N VAL A 269 9.91 1.81 7.13
CA VAL A 269 9.02 0.66 7.00
C VAL A 269 9.50 -0.46 7.89
N ASN A 270 8.57 -1.09 8.60
CA ASN A 270 8.84 -2.21 9.49
C ASN A 270 7.77 -3.30 9.31
N PHE A 271 8.10 -4.51 9.74
CA PHE A 271 7.21 -5.67 9.69
C PHE A 271 7.05 -6.27 11.07
N ASP A 272 5.82 -6.61 11.46
CA ASP A 272 5.53 -7.34 12.70
C ASP A 272 5.90 -8.82 12.58
N LYS A 273 5.85 -9.39 11.37
CA LYS A 273 6.26 -10.77 11.11
C LYS A 273 6.74 -10.97 9.67
N ASN A 274 7.87 -11.65 9.54
CA ASN A 274 8.38 -12.16 8.27
C ASN A 274 7.99 -13.64 8.15
N TYR A 275 7.38 -14.00 7.03
CA TYR A 275 7.20 -15.39 6.61
C TYR A 275 8.28 -15.73 5.59
N TYR A 276 8.66 -17.00 5.54
CA TYR A 276 9.66 -17.50 4.61
C TYR A 276 9.03 -18.58 3.72
N GLU A 277 9.30 -18.53 2.43
CA GLU A 277 8.83 -19.55 1.49
C GLU A 277 9.43 -20.93 1.86
N SER A 278 10.67 -20.94 2.36
CA SER A 278 11.35 -22.12 2.90
C SER A 278 10.60 -22.81 4.05
N ASP A 279 9.82 -22.08 4.85
CA ASP A 279 9.04 -22.62 5.97
C ASP A 279 7.64 -23.10 5.55
N THR A 280 7.00 -22.37 4.65
CA THR A 280 5.56 -22.51 4.38
C THR A 280 5.23 -23.48 3.25
N TYR A 281 6.18 -23.81 2.38
CA TYR A 281 5.89 -24.63 1.19
C TYR A 281 5.39 -26.06 1.50
N LEU A 282 5.72 -26.60 2.68
CA LEU A 282 5.26 -27.92 3.12
C LEU A 282 3.82 -27.89 3.65
N LEU A 283 3.40 -26.77 4.26
CA LEU A 283 2.06 -26.61 4.82
C LEU A 283 0.99 -26.74 3.75
N GLY A 284 1.23 -26.14 2.58
CA GLY A 284 0.32 -26.22 1.44
C GLY A 284 0.00 -27.66 1.02
N LYS A 285 0.99 -28.55 1.00
CA LYS A 285 0.78 -29.96 0.59
C LYS A 285 -0.17 -30.71 1.52
N ALA A 286 -0.11 -30.45 2.83
CA ALA A 286 -1.02 -31.06 3.80
C ALA A 286 -2.47 -30.62 3.55
N VAL A 287 -2.68 -29.35 3.24
CA VAL A 287 -4.00 -28.78 2.90
C VAL A 287 -4.54 -29.38 1.60
N ILE A 288 -3.68 -29.63 0.60
CA ILE A 288 -4.11 -30.30 -0.63
C ILE A 288 -4.61 -31.71 -0.35
N GLN A 289 -3.93 -32.45 0.54
CA GLN A 289 -4.38 -33.79 0.91
C GLN A 289 -5.75 -33.75 1.62
N GLU A 290 -5.95 -32.81 2.54
CA GLU A 290 -7.25 -32.60 3.20
C GLU A 290 -8.36 -32.27 2.20
N GLY A 291 -8.09 -31.40 1.23
CA GLY A 291 -9.06 -31.06 0.19
C GLY A 291 -9.39 -32.23 -0.75
N LEU A 292 -8.46 -33.14 -0.99
CA LEU A 292 -8.74 -34.41 -1.69
C LEU A 292 -9.64 -35.32 -0.85
N ASP A 293 -9.34 -35.46 0.44
CA ASP A 293 -10.10 -36.32 1.35
C ASP A 293 -11.56 -35.82 1.53
N LYS A 294 -11.78 -34.51 1.47
CA LYS A 294 -13.10 -33.86 1.49
C LYS A 294 -13.82 -33.84 0.15
N GLY A 295 -13.14 -34.20 -0.95
CA GLY A 295 -13.70 -34.14 -2.31
C GLY A 295 -13.80 -32.73 -2.92
N THR A 296 -13.19 -31.72 -2.29
CA THR A 296 -13.07 -30.36 -2.84
C THR A 296 -12.10 -30.32 -4.01
N PHE A 297 -11.05 -31.15 -3.95
CA PHE A 297 -10.05 -31.30 -5.01
C PHE A 297 -10.18 -32.68 -5.67
N PHE A 298 -9.66 -32.81 -6.88
CA PHE A 298 -9.66 -34.07 -7.61
C PHE A 298 -8.29 -34.36 -8.25
N LYS A 299 -8.05 -35.63 -8.55
CA LYS A 299 -6.82 -36.12 -9.16
C LYS A 299 -7.09 -36.53 -10.60
N LYS A 300 -6.25 -36.10 -11.53
CA LYS A 300 -6.30 -36.54 -12.94
C LYS A 300 -5.54 -37.86 -13.13
N ASP A 301 -5.72 -38.49 -14.29
CA ASP A 301 -5.11 -39.78 -14.63
C ASP A 301 -3.57 -39.78 -14.55
N ASP A 302 -2.93 -38.64 -14.85
CA ASP A 302 -1.48 -38.46 -14.76
C ASP A 302 -0.96 -38.29 -13.32
N GLY A 303 -1.87 -38.25 -12.35
CA GLY A 303 -1.58 -38.11 -10.93
C GLY A 303 -1.48 -36.67 -10.41
N SER A 304 -1.66 -35.66 -11.26
CA SER A 304 -1.72 -34.26 -10.85
C SER A 304 -3.03 -33.95 -10.09
N VAL A 305 -2.99 -32.98 -9.18
CA VAL A 305 -4.13 -32.59 -8.33
C VAL A 305 -4.64 -31.22 -8.73
N TRP A 306 -5.96 -31.08 -8.85
CA TRP A 306 -6.65 -29.93 -9.39
C TRP A 306 -7.90 -29.58 -8.57
N ILE A 307 -8.38 -28.35 -8.77
CA ILE A 307 -9.71 -27.90 -8.37
C ILE A 307 -10.48 -27.42 -9.60
N ASP A 308 -11.76 -27.76 -9.66
CA ASP A 308 -12.68 -27.30 -10.70
C ASP A 308 -13.39 -26.05 -10.18
N LEU A 309 -13.24 -24.94 -10.92
CA LEU A 309 -13.82 -23.63 -10.62
C LEU A 309 -14.73 -23.16 -11.77
N THR A 310 -15.12 -24.07 -12.68
CA THR A 310 -15.91 -23.73 -13.88
C THR A 310 -17.32 -23.25 -13.54
N GLU A 311 -17.93 -23.79 -12.48
CA GLU A 311 -19.22 -23.31 -11.96
C GLU A 311 -19.13 -21.85 -11.44
N ASP A 312 -17.94 -21.41 -11.02
CA ASP A 312 -17.66 -20.04 -10.57
C ASP A 312 -17.18 -19.12 -11.70
N GLY A 313 -17.19 -19.61 -12.95
CA GLY A 313 -16.76 -18.87 -14.13
C GLY A 313 -15.24 -18.74 -14.29
N LEU A 314 -14.46 -19.68 -13.73
CA LEU A 314 -13.01 -19.75 -13.82
C LEU A 314 -12.55 -21.10 -14.40
N ASP A 315 -11.27 -21.23 -14.76
CA ASP A 315 -10.73 -22.49 -15.28
C ASP A 315 -10.37 -23.47 -14.14
N GLU A 316 -10.24 -24.75 -14.48
CA GLU A 316 -9.59 -25.72 -13.59
C GLU A 316 -8.18 -25.26 -13.23
N LYS A 317 -7.84 -25.31 -11.94
CA LYS A 317 -6.53 -24.88 -11.44
C LYS A 317 -5.73 -26.05 -10.90
N ILE A 318 -4.49 -26.18 -11.38
CA ILE A 318 -3.52 -27.14 -10.84
C ILE A 318 -3.01 -26.70 -9.46
N LEU A 319 -2.97 -27.64 -8.53
CA LEU A 319 -2.48 -27.48 -7.16
C LEU A 319 -1.23 -28.34 -6.91
N LEU A 320 -1.16 -29.55 -7.47
CA LEU A 320 0.06 -30.35 -7.48
C LEU A 320 0.33 -30.88 -8.89
N ARG A 321 1.60 -30.84 -9.30
CA ARG A 321 2.04 -31.49 -10.52
C ARG A 321 2.02 -33.02 -10.38
N SER A 322 2.08 -33.74 -11.49
CA SER A 322 2.07 -35.21 -11.53
C SER A 322 3.24 -35.85 -10.76
N ASP A 323 4.36 -35.16 -10.65
CA ASP A 323 5.53 -35.54 -9.85
C ASP A 323 5.40 -35.21 -8.35
N GLY A 324 4.26 -34.64 -7.92
CA GLY A 324 4.03 -34.20 -6.54
C GLY A 324 4.67 -32.86 -6.18
N THR A 325 5.25 -32.14 -7.15
CA THR A 325 5.82 -30.82 -6.95
C THR A 325 4.71 -29.78 -6.71
N ALA A 326 4.86 -28.98 -5.66
CA ALA A 326 3.94 -27.89 -5.34
C ALA A 326 4.07 -26.75 -6.36
N VAL A 327 2.94 -26.09 -6.66
CA VAL A 327 2.91 -24.83 -7.40
C VAL A 327 2.73 -23.65 -6.45
N TYR A 328 2.93 -22.42 -6.94
CA TYR A 328 2.75 -21.19 -6.15
C TYR A 328 1.39 -21.12 -5.45
N MET A 329 0.31 -21.52 -6.13
CA MET A 329 -1.04 -21.57 -5.52
C MET A 329 -1.07 -22.39 -4.22
N THR A 330 -0.39 -23.54 -4.20
CA THR A 330 -0.33 -24.41 -3.02
C THR A 330 0.45 -23.78 -1.88
N GLN A 331 1.52 -23.07 -2.19
CA GLN A 331 2.32 -22.36 -1.18
C GLN A 331 1.51 -21.20 -0.58
N ASP A 332 0.79 -20.44 -1.40
CA ASP A 332 -0.02 -19.31 -0.95
C ASP A 332 -1.22 -19.76 -0.10
N ILE A 333 -1.85 -20.89 -0.43
CA ILE A 333 -2.88 -21.51 0.42
C ILE A 333 -2.31 -21.80 1.81
N GLY A 334 -1.17 -22.49 1.88
CA GLY A 334 -0.51 -22.81 3.16
C GLY A 334 -0.14 -21.57 3.95
N THR A 335 0.38 -20.55 3.27
CA THR A 335 0.79 -19.28 3.88
C THR A 335 -0.41 -18.48 4.40
N ALA A 336 -1.52 -18.41 3.65
CA ALA A 336 -2.73 -17.73 4.08
C ALA A 336 -3.32 -18.37 5.33
N ILE A 337 -3.37 -19.71 5.38
CA ILE A 337 -3.84 -20.47 6.55
C ILE A 337 -2.92 -20.24 7.75
N GLN A 338 -1.60 -20.30 7.57
CA GLN A 338 -0.63 -20.04 8.65
C GLN A 338 -0.82 -18.64 9.23
N ARG A 339 -0.99 -17.62 8.38
CA ARG A 339 -1.25 -16.24 8.83
C ARG A 339 -2.52 -16.12 9.66
N HIS A 340 -3.58 -16.85 9.29
CA HIS A 340 -4.81 -16.87 10.07
C HIS A 340 -4.61 -17.60 11.40
N GLN A 341 -3.85 -18.69 11.43
CA GLN A 341 -3.51 -19.39 12.69
C GLN A 341 -2.68 -18.51 13.63
N ASP A 342 -1.78 -17.70 13.10
CA ASP A 342 -0.89 -16.85 13.89
C ASP A 342 -1.56 -15.60 14.45
N PHE A 343 -2.52 -15.03 13.71
CA PHE A 343 -3.09 -13.72 14.04
C PHE A 343 -4.60 -13.69 14.23
N ASP A 344 -5.33 -14.75 13.87
CA ASP A 344 -6.80 -14.80 13.86
C ASP A 344 -7.39 -13.50 13.27
N PHE A 345 -6.88 -13.12 12.10
CA PHE A 345 -7.15 -11.81 11.54
C PHE A 345 -8.59 -11.70 11.06
N SER A 346 -9.19 -10.52 11.22
CA SER A 346 -10.52 -10.24 10.68
C SER A 346 -10.49 -9.92 9.20
N HIS A 347 -9.46 -9.22 8.74
CA HIS A 347 -9.29 -8.78 7.35
C HIS A 347 -7.82 -8.85 6.97
N MET A 348 -7.56 -9.07 5.69
CA MET A 348 -6.21 -9.09 5.16
C MET A 348 -6.13 -8.42 3.79
N ALA A 349 -5.25 -7.44 3.64
CA ALA A 349 -4.91 -6.85 2.36
C ALA A 349 -3.61 -7.45 1.80
N TYR A 350 -3.65 -7.91 0.56
CA TYR A 350 -2.50 -8.41 -0.19
C TYR A 350 -2.06 -7.32 -1.19
N THR A 351 -0.90 -6.71 -0.97
CA THR A 351 -0.37 -5.67 -1.88
C THR A 351 0.47 -6.31 -2.96
N VAL A 352 -0.12 -6.59 -4.12
CA VAL A 352 0.57 -7.30 -5.23
C VAL A 352 0.20 -6.68 -6.58
N GLY A 353 1.15 -6.69 -7.52
CA GLY A 353 0.95 -6.13 -8.86
C GLY A 353 -0.23 -6.76 -9.61
N ASN A 354 -0.83 -5.99 -10.52
CA ASN A 354 -2.03 -6.38 -11.26
C ASN A 354 -1.87 -7.59 -12.19
N GLU A 355 -0.63 -7.99 -12.47
CA GLU A 355 -0.31 -9.25 -13.16
C GLU A 355 -0.79 -10.50 -12.39
N GLN A 356 -1.10 -10.36 -11.09
CA GLN A 356 -1.60 -11.45 -10.23
C GLN A 356 -3.10 -11.36 -9.91
N ASP A 357 -3.88 -10.49 -10.60
CA ASP A 357 -5.33 -10.34 -10.33
C ASP A 357 -6.09 -11.68 -10.40
N TYR A 358 -5.83 -12.47 -11.44
CA TYR A 358 -6.45 -13.79 -11.60
C TYR A 358 -6.02 -14.76 -10.48
N HIS A 359 -4.75 -14.70 -10.09
CA HIS A 359 -4.19 -15.57 -9.05
C HIS A 359 -4.88 -15.35 -7.71
N PHE A 360 -5.02 -14.10 -7.25
CA PHE A 360 -5.68 -13.82 -5.97
C PHE A 360 -7.18 -14.10 -5.99
N LYS A 361 -7.85 -13.86 -7.13
CA LYS A 361 -9.25 -14.26 -7.30
C LYS A 361 -9.42 -15.78 -7.09
N VAL A 362 -8.54 -16.58 -7.70
CA VAL A 362 -8.55 -18.04 -7.55
C VAL A 362 -8.16 -18.46 -6.12
N LEU A 363 -7.13 -17.84 -5.53
CA LEU A 363 -6.69 -18.15 -4.17
C LEU A 363 -7.81 -17.98 -3.13
N PHE A 364 -8.49 -16.83 -3.15
CA PHE A 364 -9.56 -16.55 -2.18
C PHE A 364 -10.74 -17.51 -2.34
N LEU A 365 -11.10 -17.85 -3.60
CA LEU A 365 -12.15 -18.82 -3.87
C LEU A 365 -11.78 -20.24 -3.41
N ILE A 366 -10.52 -20.64 -3.57
CA ILE A 366 -10.06 -21.95 -3.07
C ILE A 366 -10.15 -22.00 -1.54
N LEU A 367 -9.72 -20.94 -0.85
CA LEU A 367 -9.80 -20.86 0.61
C LEU A 367 -11.27 -20.92 1.09
N ASP A 368 -12.17 -20.20 0.43
CA ASP A 368 -13.62 -20.24 0.72
C ASP A 368 -14.19 -21.67 0.54
N LYS A 369 -13.87 -22.34 -0.59
CA LYS A 369 -14.31 -23.74 -0.85
C LYS A 369 -13.68 -24.77 0.10
N LEU A 370 -12.56 -24.45 0.74
CA LEU A 370 -11.97 -25.25 1.82
C LEU A 370 -12.67 -25.04 3.18
N GLY A 371 -13.64 -24.11 3.26
CA GLY A 371 -14.41 -23.80 4.46
C GLY A 371 -13.78 -22.69 5.32
N HIS A 372 -12.92 -21.85 4.74
CA HIS A 372 -12.31 -20.72 5.42
C HIS A 372 -13.11 -19.44 5.15
N ASP A 373 -14.18 -19.20 5.93
CA ASP A 373 -15.08 -18.05 5.76
C ASP A 373 -14.36 -16.69 5.75
N TRP A 374 -13.23 -16.59 6.46
CA TRP A 374 -12.38 -15.39 6.49
C TRP A 374 -11.77 -15.04 5.13
N ALA A 375 -11.76 -15.95 4.16
CA ALA A 375 -11.32 -15.68 2.79
C ALA A 375 -12.13 -14.55 2.14
N ASN A 376 -13.40 -14.38 2.53
CA ASN A 376 -14.26 -13.29 2.06
C ASN A 376 -13.83 -11.90 2.58
N ASN A 377 -12.97 -11.86 3.60
CA ASN A 377 -12.38 -10.64 4.15
C ASN A 377 -10.93 -10.41 3.65
N CYS A 378 -10.45 -11.24 2.72
CA CYS A 378 -9.20 -11.02 2.02
C CYS A 378 -9.42 -10.09 0.82
N TYR A 379 -8.54 -9.11 0.67
CA TYR A 379 -8.60 -8.11 -0.39
C TYR A 379 -7.27 -8.05 -1.15
N HIS A 380 -7.32 -8.12 -2.48
CA HIS A 380 -6.15 -7.88 -3.32
C HIS A 380 -6.04 -6.38 -3.62
N LEU A 381 -5.10 -5.71 -2.95
CA LEU A 381 -4.68 -4.36 -3.30
C LEU A 381 -3.81 -4.42 -4.57
N SER A 382 -4.50 -4.59 -5.70
CA SER A 382 -3.91 -4.63 -7.04
C SER A 382 -3.35 -3.26 -7.43
N TYR A 383 -2.09 -3.23 -7.85
CA TYR A 383 -1.44 -2.01 -8.33
C TYR A 383 -0.80 -2.16 -9.71
N GLY A 384 -0.82 -1.07 -10.48
CA GLY A 384 -0.20 -0.98 -11.80
C GLY A 384 1.32 -0.80 -11.73
N MET A 385 1.99 -1.29 -12.77
CA MET A 385 3.46 -1.26 -12.87
C MET A 385 4.03 0.16 -12.96
N VAL A 386 5.30 0.28 -12.55
CA VAL A 386 6.10 1.51 -12.68
C VAL A 386 7.04 1.37 -13.87
N ASP A 387 7.03 2.35 -14.77
CA ASP A 387 7.99 2.47 -15.86
C ASP A 387 8.90 3.68 -15.67
N LEU A 388 10.06 3.64 -16.31
CA LEU A 388 10.94 4.78 -16.46
C LEU A 388 10.76 5.39 -17.86
N PRO A 389 11.12 6.68 -18.07
CA PRO A 389 11.10 7.31 -19.40
C PRO A 389 11.93 6.55 -20.44
N SER A 390 13.00 5.87 -20.00
CA SER A 390 13.85 5.02 -20.83
C SER A 390 13.22 3.68 -21.24
N GLY A 391 12.05 3.33 -20.68
CA GLY A 391 11.30 2.11 -20.99
C GLY A 391 11.12 1.16 -19.79
N LYS A 392 10.80 -0.11 -20.09
CA LYS A 392 10.61 -1.15 -19.07
C LYS A 392 11.95 -1.59 -18.48
N MET A 393 12.00 -1.75 -17.17
CA MET A 393 13.15 -2.30 -16.45
C MET A 393 13.36 -3.80 -16.77
N LYS A 394 14.61 -4.23 -16.96
CA LYS A 394 14.97 -5.65 -17.15
C LYS A 394 16.20 -6.04 -16.34
N SER A 395 16.01 -6.92 -15.34
CA SER A 395 17.09 -7.40 -14.46
C SER A 395 18.21 -8.14 -15.18
N ARG A 396 17.90 -8.85 -16.27
CA ARG A 396 18.86 -9.65 -17.05
C ARG A 396 19.73 -8.85 -18.02
N GLU A 397 19.41 -7.57 -18.22
CA GLU A 397 20.09 -6.64 -19.14
C GLU A 397 20.79 -5.50 -18.39
N GLY A 398 20.75 -5.48 -17.04
CA GLY A 398 21.42 -4.46 -16.22
C GLY A 398 20.73 -3.09 -16.22
N THR A 399 19.46 -3.02 -16.63
CA THR A 399 18.68 -1.76 -16.73
C THR A 399 17.69 -1.55 -15.58
N VAL A 400 17.86 -2.28 -14.48
CA VAL A 400 17.03 -2.11 -13.29
C VAL A 400 17.60 -0.97 -12.46
N VAL A 401 16.71 -0.06 -12.03
CA VAL A 401 17.07 0.97 -11.07
C VAL A 401 16.88 0.40 -9.68
N ASP A 402 18.00 0.23 -8.97
CA ASP A 402 18.05 -0.25 -7.60
C ASP A 402 17.39 0.75 -6.65
N ALA A 403 16.74 0.23 -5.61
CA ALA A 403 15.96 1.07 -4.70
C ALA A 403 16.85 2.02 -3.92
N ASP A 404 18.02 1.56 -3.49
CA ASP A 404 18.98 2.35 -2.72
C ASP A 404 19.57 3.49 -3.55
N ASP A 405 19.95 3.20 -4.80
CA ASP A 405 20.45 4.20 -5.74
C ASP A 405 19.39 5.25 -6.05
N LEU A 406 18.15 4.83 -6.23
CA LEU A 406 17.06 5.78 -6.48
C LEU A 406 16.81 6.68 -5.27
N MET A 407 16.76 6.12 -4.06
CA MET A 407 16.63 6.93 -2.85
C MET A 407 17.80 7.91 -2.73
N GLN A 408 19.01 7.48 -3.06
CA GLN A 408 20.17 8.36 -3.05
C GLN A 408 20.07 9.48 -4.08
N GLU A 409 19.68 9.17 -5.32
CA GLU A 409 19.46 10.17 -6.39
C GLU A 409 18.43 11.22 -5.97
N MET A 410 17.37 10.80 -5.28
CA MET A 410 16.33 11.68 -4.74
C MET A 410 16.86 12.63 -3.68
N VAL A 411 17.76 12.16 -2.81
CA VAL A 411 18.38 12.95 -1.75
C VAL A 411 19.43 13.90 -2.31
N ASP A 412 20.26 13.45 -3.23
CA ASP A 412 21.27 14.27 -3.90
C ASP A 412 20.62 15.40 -4.70
N SER A 413 19.50 15.11 -5.37
CA SER A 413 18.71 16.11 -6.08
C SER A 413 18.09 17.13 -5.13
N ALA A 414 17.53 16.68 -3.99
CA ALA A 414 17.02 17.59 -2.96
C ALA A 414 18.12 18.50 -2.39
N LYS A 415 19.33 17.95 -2.17
CA LYS A 415 20.52 18.70 -1.73
C LYS A 415 20.90 19.79 -2.73
N ALA A 416 20.99 19.46 -4.02
CA ALA A 416 21.33 20.43 -5.06
C ALA A 416 20.32 21.60 -5.08
N ILE A 417 19.01 21.31 -5.06
CA ILE A 417 17.98 22.36 -5.08
C ILE A 417 18.01 23.21 -3.81
N ALA A 418 18.21 22.59 -2.64
CA ALA A 418 18.28 23.33 -1.38
C ALA A 418 19.50 24.27 -1.32
N GLN A 419 20.63 23.86 -1.88
CA GLN A 419 21.83 24.69 -2.00
C GLN A 419 21.63 25.86 -2.97
N ASP A 420 21.01 25.63 -4.13
CA ASP A 420 20.69 26.67 -5.13
C ASP A 420 19.75 27.75 -4.57
N LEU A 421 18.85 27.38 -3.67
CA LEU A 421 17.93 28.33 -3.03
C LEU A 421 18.61 29.23 -1.98
N GLY A 422 19.84 28.91 -1.56
CA GLY A 422 20.63 29.75 -0.65
C GLY A 422 20.01 29.98 0.74
N LYS A 423 19.19 29.04 1.23
CA LYS A 423 18.43 29.18 2.50
C LYS A 423 19.00 28.37 3.67
N LEU A 424 20.23 27.89 3.57
CA LEU A 424 20.87 27.01 4.56
C LEU A 424 21.77 27.75 5.56
N ASP A 425 21.81 29.09 5.49
CA ASP A 425 22.68 29.91 6.34
C ASP A 425 22.45 29.62 7.84
N GLY A 426 23.46 29.03 8.48
CA GLY A 426 23.48 28.74 9.91
C GLY A 426 23.04 27.32 10.32
N MET A 427 22.73 26.42 9.39
CA MET A 427 22.49 25.00 9.69
C MET A 427 23.80 24.21 9.76
N GLY A 428 23.90 23.25 10.68
CA GLY A 428 25.03 22.34 10.76
C GLY A 428 25.02 21.29 9.63
N ASP A 429 26.17 20.67 9.34
CA ASP A 429 26.28 19.67 8.28
C ASP A 429 25.32 18.49 8.50
N SER A 430 25.25 17.95 9.73
CA SER A 430 24.35 16.83 10.06
C SER A 430 22.86 17.19 9.95
N GLU A 431 22.50 18.42 10.31
CA GLU A 431 21.13 18.91 10.22
C GLU A 431 20.71 19.11 8.75
N SER A 432 21.65 19.57 7.92
CA SER A 432 21.46 19.74 6.48
C SER A 432 21.27 18.40 5.77
N GLU A 433 22.08 17.39 6.10
CA GLU A 433 21.93 16.05 5.52
C GLU A 433 20.58 15.41 5.90
N LEU A 434 20.13 15.56 7.15
CA LEU A 434 18.81 15.09 7.58
C LEU A 434 17.67 15.83 6.85
N LEU A 435 17.83 17.14 6.59
CA LEU A 435 16.87 17.91 5.81
C LEU A 435 16.78 17.36 4.38
N TYR A 436 17.89 17.08 3.72
CA TYR A 436 17.90 16.53 2.37
C TYR A 436 17.27 15.14 2.32
N GLU A 437 17.58 14.28 3.29
CA GLU A 437 16.97 12.95 3.42
C GLU A 437 15.44 13.07 3.53
N ASN A 438 14.95 13.95 4.40
CA ASN A 438 13.51 14.18 4.58
C ASN A 438 12.82 14.71 3.31
N ILE A 439 13.45 15.64 2.59
CA ILE A 439 12.90 16.20 1.35
C ILE A 439 12.90 15.16 0.23
N GLY A 440 14.03 14.48 0.01
CA GLY A 440 14.17 13.45 -1.04
C GLY A 440 13.22 12.28 -0.81
N MET A 441 13.16 11.76 0.42
CA MET A 441 12.23 10.68 0.76
C MET A 441 10.77 11.13 0.74
N GLY A 442 10.47 12.36 1.14
CA GLY A 442 9.13 12.94 1.03
C GLY A 442 8.66 13.04 -0.43
N ALA A 443 9.55 13.50 -1.32
CA ALA A 443 9.31 13.55 -2.76
C ALA A 443 9.04 12.16 -3.36
N LEU A 444 9.89 11.19 -3.06
CA LEU A 444 9.75 9.82 -3.55
C LEU A 444 8.43 9.21 -3.09
N LYS A 445 8.16 9.27 -1.78
CA LYS A 445 6.94 8.70 -1.18
C LYS A 445 5.68 9.32 -1.75
N TYR A 446 5.63 10.65 -1.80
CA TYR A 446 4.47 11.35 -2.31
C TYR A 446 4.22 11.04 -3.79
N PHE A 447 5.27 11.01 -4.61
CA PHE A 447 5.13 10.74 -6.04
C PHE A 447 4.62 9.32 -6.31
N MET A 448 5.05 8.33 -5.52
CA MET A 448 4.56 6.96 -5.64
C MET A 448 3.09 6.81 -5.21
N LEU A 449 2.65 7.59 -4.21
CA LEU A 449 1.33 7.47 -3.60
C LEU A 449 0.26 8.37 -4.23
N LYS A 450 0.63 9.48 -4.89
CA LYS A 450 -0.33 10.40 -5.51
C LYS A 450 -1.09 9.80 -6.71
N VAL A 451 -0.55 8.74 -7.31
CA VAL A 451 -1.15 8.06 -8.46
C VAL A 451 -2.01 6.91 -7.96
N ASP A 452 -3.27 6.88 -8.40
CA ASP A 452 -4.20 5.78 -8.16
C ASP A 452 -3.49 4.41 -8.27
N PRO A 453 -3.62 3.52 -7.26
CA PRO A 453 -2.90 2.26 -7.22
C PRO A 453 -3.03 1.45 -8.50
N LYS A 454 -4.23 1.35 -9.10
CA LYS A 454 -4.50 0.50 -10.27
C LYS A 454 -3.87 1.02 -11.56
N LYS A 455 -3.51 2.30 -11.60
CA LYS A 455 -2.93 2.92 -12.80
C LYS A 455 -1.45 2.53 -12.93
N ARG A 456 -1.05 2.27 -14.17
CA ARG A 456 0.36 2.24 -14.56
C ARG A 456 0.92 3.66 -14.43
N MET A 457 2.14 3.79 -13.92
CA MET A 457 2.76 5.10 -13.70
C MET A 457 4.11 5.20 -14.38
N LEU A 458 4.41 6.40 -14.90
CA LEU A 458 5.75 6.79 -15.30
C LEU A 458 6.42 7.46 -14.10
N PHE A 459 7.60 7.00 -13.74
CA PHE A 459 8.41 7.59 -12.68
C PHE A 459 9.55 8.41 -13.29
N ASP A 460 9.48 9.72 -13.12
CA ASP A 460 10.55 10.65 -13.47
C ASP A 460 11.11 11.27 -12.17
N PRO A 461 12.34 10.93 -11.76
CA PRO A 461 12.97 11.50 -10.57
C PRO A 461 12.96 13.03 -10.56
N LYS A 462 13.16 13.69 -11.71
CA LYS A 462 13.26 15.16 -11.78
C LYS A 462 11.91 15.83 -11.52
N GLU A 463 10.83 15.28 -12.07
CA GLU A 463 9.47 15.80 -11.80
C GLU A 463 9.02 15.56 -10.36
N SER A 464 9.63 14.60 -9.67
CA SER A 464 9.22 14.26 -8.31
C SER A 464 9.71 15.26 -7.24
N ILE A 465 10.73 16.08 -7.55
CA ILE A 465 11.37 17.01 -6.61
C ILE A 465 11.14 18.48 -7.03
N ASP A 466 9.94 18.80 -7.51
CA ASP A 466 9.54 20.19 -7.69
C ASP A 466 8.98 20.76 -6.37
N PHE A 467 9.38 21.98 -6.01
CA PHE A 467 8.81 22.74 -4.90
C PHE A 467 7.51 23.47 -5.29
N ASN A 468 7.09 23.37 -6.54
CA ASN A 468 5.82 23.85 -7.06
C ASN A 468 4.92 22.68 -7.45
N GLY A 469 3.61 22.87 -7.34
CA GLY A 469 2.62 21.88 -7.74
C GLY A 469 2.30 20.84 -6.67
N ASN A 470 1.76 19.69 -7.10
CA ASN A 470 1.26 18.65 -6.22
C ASN A 470 2.38 17.62 -5.89
N THR A 471 3.29 18.01 -5.00
CA THR A 471 4.51 17.24 -4.66
C THR A 471 4.73 17.16 -3.14
N GLY A 472 5.54 16.19 -2.71
CA GLY A 472 5.95 16.03 -1.31
C GLY A 472 6.71 17.25 -0.76
N PRO A 473 7.73 17.78 -1.47
CA PRO A 473 8.46 18.96 -1.04
C PRO A 473 7.58 20.20 -0.89
N PHE A 474 6.58 20.39 -1.76
CA PHE A 474 5.63 21.51 -1.63
C PHE A 474 4.83 21.44 -0.31
N ILE A 475 4.38 20.25 0.08
CA ILE A 475 3.67 20.04 1.35
C ILE A 475 4.59 20.32 2.54
N GLN A 476 5.81 19.77 2.52
CA GLN A 476 6.80 20.00 3.59
C GLN A 476 7.20 21.48 3.71
N TYR A 477 7.37 22.16 2.58
CA TYR A 477 7.64 23.60 2.54
C TYR A 477 6.48 24.41 3.09
N THR A 478 5.24 24.03 2.75
CA THR A 478 4.02 24.67 3.29
C THR A 478 3.96 24.52 4.80
N HIS A 479 4.23 23.32 5.34
CA HIS A 479 4.35 23.08 6.78
C HIS A 479 5.43 23.97 7.42
N ALA A 480 6.64 24.03 6.85
CA ALA A 480 7.73 24.85 7.38
C ALA A 480 7.39 26.35 7.38
N ARG A 481 6.69 26.83 6.35
CA ARG A 481 6.19 28.21 6.27
C ARG A 481 5.17 28.51 7.37
N ILE A 482 4.23 27.61 7.62
CA ILE A 482 3.24 27.74 8.70
C ILE A 482 3.96 27.77 10.06
N LYS A 483 4.89 26.85 10.33
CA LYS A 483 5.68 26.84 11.57
C LYS A 483 6.49 28.13 11.75
N THR A 484 7.05 28.68 10.67
CA THR A 484 7.76 29.96 10.71
C THR A 484 6.83 31.13 11.04
N MET A 485 5.62 31.15 10.48
CA MET A 485 4.60 32.15 10.82
C MET A 485 4.22 32.09 12.30
N VAL A 486 3.98 30.87 12.83
CA VAL A 486 3.69 30.65 14.25
C VAL A 486 4.87 31.10 15.12
N LYS A 487 6.12 30.72 14.78
CA LYS A 487 7.32 31.12 15.55
C LYS A 487 7.52 32.65 15.60
N LYS A 488 7.21 33.35 14.49
CA LYS A 488 7.25 34.83 14.46
C LYS A 488 6.18 35.43 15.37
N TYR A 489 5.05 34.75 15.51
CA TYR A 489 3.99 35.09 16.45
C TYR A 489 4.34 34.56 17.84
N ASN A 490 5.31 35.20 18.50
CA ASN A 490 5.88 34.79 19.79
C ASN A 490 4.97 35.09 21.00
N LYS A 491 3.67 34.86 20.87
CA LYS A 491 2.66 35.07 21.92
C LYS A 491 1.73 33.86 21.96
N GLU A 492 1.33 33.46 23.16
CA GLU A 492 0.17 32.59 23.32
C GLU A 492 -1.03 33.29 22.69
N VAL A 493 -1.75 32.56 21.86
CA VAL A 493 -2.94 33.09 21.22
C VAL A 493 -4.10 32.86 22.19
N ASP A 494 -4.61 33.95 22.75
CA ASP A 494 -5.82 33.95 23.59
C ASP A 494 -7.04 33.93 22.67
N TYR A 495 -7.69 32.77 22.54
CA TYR A 495 -8.80 32.56 21.60
C TYR A 495 -10.15 32.68 22.29
N ALA A 496 -10.64 33.91 22.46
CA ALA A 496 -12.08 34.12 22.60
C ALA A 496 -12.74 33.96 21.22
N LEU A 497 -13.16 32.74 20.88
CA LEU A 497 -13.81 32.47 19.58
C LEU A 497 -15.27 32.95 19.51
N GLU A 498 -15.89 33.24 20.66
CA GLU A 498 -17.29 33.62 20.73
C GLU A 498 -17.55 34.97 20.03
N GLY A 499 -18.53 34.99 19.13
CA GLY A 499 -18.92 36.20 18.39
C GLY A 499 -17.95 36.62 17.27
N LEU A 500 -16.97 35.78 16.90
CA LEU A 500 -16.12 36.05 15.74
C LEU A 500 -16.90 35.85 14.44
N GLU A 501 -16.83 36.86 13.57
CA GLU A 501 -17.31 36.75 12.19
C GLU A 501 -16.25 36.08 11.32
N LEU A 502 -16.59 34.95 10.71
CA LEU A 502 -15.70 34.25 9.79
C LEU A 502 -15.78 34.87 8.39
N THR A 503 -14.64 35.19 7.82
CA THR A 503 -14.55 35.43 6.38
C THR A 503 -14.84 34.14 5.61
N GLU A 504 -15.22 34.27 4.34
CA GLU A 504 -15.45 33.12 3.45
C GLU A 504 -14.22 32.19 3.37
N LYS A 505 -13.01 32.77 3.38
CA LYS A 505 -11.74 32.02 3.33
C LYS A 505 -11.51 31.22 4.60
N GLU A 506 -11.75 31.81 5.77
CA GLU A 506 -11.60 31.11 7.06
C GLU A 506 -12.63 30.00 7.19
N ARG A 507 -13.89 30.27 6.86
CA ARG A 507 -14.95 29.25 6.83
C ARG A 507 -14.58 28.09 5.90
N THR A 508 -14.08 28.40 4.70
CA THR A 508 -13.64 27.39 3.74
C THR A 508 -12.47 26.55 4.27
N LEU A 509 -11.49 27.19 4.93
CA LEU A 509 -10.37 26.48 5.54
C LEU A 509 -10.82 25.57 6.67
N ILE A 510 -11.71 26.04 7.56
CA ILE A 510 -12.28 25.23 8.64
C ILE A 510 -13.01 24.02 8.08
N LYS A 511 -13.81 24.20 7.02
CA LYS A 511 -14.46 23.07 6.32
C LYS A 511 -13.44 22.07 5.78
N GLN A 512 -12.38 22.54 5.13
CA GLN A 512 -11.32 21.67 4.61
C GLN A 512 -10.59 20.91 5.72
N ILE A 513 -10.37 21.53 6.88
CA ILE A 513 -9.82 20.85 8.04
C ILE A 513 -10.78 19.73 8.46
N ASN A 514 -12.09 20.01 8.54
CA ASN A 514 -13.10 19.02 8.91
C ASN A 514 -13.41 17.97 7.83
N ASP A 515 -12.97 18.17 6.57
CA ASP A 515 -13.00 17.14 5.53
C ASP A 515 -11.91 16.07 5.79
N PHE A 516 -10.92 16.36 6.65
CA PHE A 516 -10.00 15.38 7.20
C PHE A 516 -10.50 14.99 8.59
N PRO A 517 -10.72 13.71 8.90
CA PRO A 517 -10.87 12.52 8.07
C PRO A 517 -12.24 11.85 8.17
#